data_AF-A0A367QWP2-F1
#
_entry.id   AF-A0A367QWP2-F1
#
_cell.length_a   1.000
_cell.length_b   1.000
_cell.length_c   1.000
_cell.angle_alpha   90.00
_cell.angle_beta   90.00
_cell.angle_gamma   90.00
#
_symmetry.space_group_name_H-M   'P 1'
#
loop_
_entity.id
_entity.type
_entity.pdbx_description
1 polymer ?
#
loop_
_entity_poly.entity_id
_entity_poly.type
_entity_poly.pdbx_seq_one_letter_code
_entity_poly.pdbx_strand_id
1 'polypeptide(L)'
;MTNLNKFQKLVALANEYGINCQAAPEECLVASLPGYDDFLLAFTWSGAVEGEPLDHELIAISVQDITKEVTVAAWQIPTYLFGNVLRQAQMLVAAHRDFMS
;
A
#
# COMPACT_ATOMS: atom_id res chain seq x y z
N MET A 1 -15.85 16.12 -6.28
CA MET A 1 -15.44 15.85 -7.69
C MET A 1 -13.92 15.66 -7.85
N THR A 2 -13.09 15.90 -6.83
CA THR A 2 -11.62 15.73 -6.86
C THR A 2 -11.12 14.30 -6.59
N ASN A 3 -11.90 13.46 -5.93
CA ASN A 3 -11.49 12.12 -5.50
C ASN A 3 -11.32 11.09 -6.64
N LEU A 4 -12.16 11.14 -7.69
CA LEU A 4 -12.11 10.14 -8.76
C LEU A 4 -10.74 10.10 -9.47
N ASN A 5 -10.10 11.27 -9.62
CA ASN A 5 -8.78 11.41 -10.21
C ASN A 5 -7.69 10.78 -9.31
N LYS A 6 -7.80 11.01 -8.00
CA LYS A 6 -6.89 10.47 -7.00
C LYS A 6 -6.94 8.95 -6.96
N PHE A 7 -8.13 8.35 -6.86
CA PHE A 7 -8.26 6.90 -6.88
C PHE A 7 -7.68 6.27 -8.16
N GLN A 8 -7.96 6.85 -9.33
CA GLN A 8 -7.37 6.39 -10.60
C GLN A 8 -5.84 6.46 -10.62
N LYS A 9 -5.23 7.49 -10.02
CA LYS A 9 -3.77 7.56 -9.86
C LYS A 9 -3.22 6.43 -8.99
N LEU A 10 -3.90 6.05 -7.92
CA LEU A 10 -3.45 4.90 -7.10
C LEU A 10 -3.55 3.59 -7.87
N VAL A 11 -4.61 3.42 -8.67
CA VAL A 11 -4.74 2.25 -9.53
C VAL A 11 -3.60 2.21 -10.56
N ALA A 12 -3.28 3.35 -11.17
CA ALA A 12 -2.15 3.45 -12.09
C ALA A 12 -0.82 3.10 -11.40
N LEU A 13 -0.58 3.67 -10.21
CA LEU A 13 0.59 3.36 -9.38
C LEU A 13 0.67 1.87 -9.07
N ALA A 14 -0.42 1.24 -8.63
CA ALA A 14 -0.45 -0.20 -8.34
C ALA A 14 -0.09 -1.05 -9.57
N ASN A 15 -0.66 -0.69 -10.73
CA ASN A 15 -0.45 -1.38 -12.00
C ASN A 15 1.01 -1.29 -12.47
N GLU A 16 1.71 -0.17 -12.21
CA GLU A 16 3.15 -0.01 -12.54
C GLU A 16 4.02 -1.07 -11.85
N TYR A 17 3.60 -1.55 -10.68
CA TYR A 17 4.28 -2.61 -9.92
C TYR A 17 3.63 -3.99 -10.10
N GLY A 18 2.70 -4.13 -11.06
CA GLY A 18 2.01 -5.38 -11.34
C GLY A 18 1.05 -5.84 -10.23
N ILE A 19 0.59 -4.93 -9.38
CA ILE A 19 -0.34 -5.23 -8.29
C ILE A 19 -1.78 -5.10 -8.80
N ASN A 20 -2.49 -6.23 -8.85
CA ASN A 20 -3.90 -6.26 -9.21
C ASN A 20 -4.77 -6.00 -7.98
N CYS A 21 -5.18 -4.75 -7.80
CA CYS A 21 -6.00 -4.36 -6.67
C CYS A 21 -7.49 -4.63 -6.89
N GLN A 22 -8.16 -5.02 -5.81
CA GLN A 22 -9.60 -4.93 -5.67
C GLN A 22 -9.94 -3.59 -5.02
N ALA A 23 -10.97 -2.93 -5.55
CA ALA A 23 -11.51 -1.72 -4.94
C ALA A 23 -12.31 -2.10 -3.69
N ALA A 24 -11.97 -1.50 -2.55
CA ALA A 24 -12.68 -1.63 -1.28
C ALA A 24 -13.48 -0.32 -0.98
N PRO A 25 -14.31 -0.30 0.08
CA PRO A 25 -14.95 0.94 0.53
C PRO A 25 -13.94 2.06 0.77
N GLU A 26 -14.39 3.31 0.68
CA GLU A 26 -13.57 4.51 0.96
C GLU A 26 -12.33 4.70 0.05
N GLU A 27 -12.41 4.25 -1.21
CA GLU A 27 -11.34 4.44 -2.19
C GLU A 27 -10.00 3.78 -1.77
N CYS A 28 -10.09 2.76 -0.92
CA CYS A 28 -8.95 1.93 -0.53
C CYS A 28 -8.70 0.85 -1.59
N LEU A 29 -7.43 0.68 -1.97
CA LEU A 29 -6.99 -0.41 -2.82
C LEU A 29 -6.42 -1.53 -1.95
N VAL A 30 -6.90 -2.75 -2.18
CA VAL A 30 -6.45 -3.94 -1.46
C VAL A 30 -5.98 -4.98 -2.45
N ALA A 31 -4.84 -5.60 -2.18
CA ALA A 31 -4.30 -6.70 -2.96
C ALA A 31 -3.56 -7.68 -2.05
N SER A 32 -3.30 -8.89 -2.53
CA SER A 32 -2.27 -9.74 -1.91
C SER A 32 -0.91 -9.08 -2.07
N LEU A 33 -0.08 -9.15 -1.03
CA LEU A 33 1.29 -8.69 -1.12
C LEU A 33 2.04 -9.61 -2.12
N PRO A 34 2.73 -9.07 -3.14
CA PRO A 34 3.38 -9.91 -4.14
C PRO A 34 4.39 -10.88 -3.52
N GLY A 35 4.20 -12.18 -3.78
CA GLY A 35 5.00 -13.28 -3.22
C GLY A 35 4.51 -13.83 -1.87
N TYR A 36 3.44 -13.27 -1.29
CA TYR A 36 2.92 -13.63 0.02
C TYR A 36 1.37 -13.60 0.03
N ASP A 37 0.74 -14.70 -0.38
CA ASP A 37 -0.72 -14.78 -0.54
C ASP A 37 -1.50 -14.64 0.79
N ASP A 38 -0.87 -15.02 1.90
CA ASP A 38 -1.40 -14.92 3.27
C ASP A 38 -1.25 -13.51 3.87
N PHE A 39 -0.85 -12.53 3.06
CA PHE A 39 -0.67 -11.15 3.49
C PHE A 39 -1.40 -10.20 2.55
N LEU A 40 -2.17 -9.28 3.13
CA LEU A 40 -2.83 -8.21 2.40
C LEU A 40 -1.99 -6.94 2.44
N LEU A 41 -1.89 -6.29 1.29
CA LEU A 41 -1.41 -4.93 1.11
C LEU A 41 -2.62 -4.04 0.87
N ALA A 42 -2.83 -3.07 1.76
CA ALA A 42 -3.88 -2.05 1.60
C ALA A 42 -3.26 -0.66 1.51
N PHE A 43 -3.80 0.20 0.64
CA PHE A 43 -3.33 1.57 0.53
C PHE A 43 -4.40 2.54 0.05
N THR A 44 -4.31 3.77 0.54
CA THR A 44 -5.25 4.86 0.24
C THR A 44 -4.54 6.21 0.27
N TRP A 45 -5.15 7.24 -0.31
CA TRP A 45 -4.69 8.61 -0.18
C TRP A 45 -4.86 9.11 1.25
N SER A 46 -3.81 9.74 1.77
CA SER A 46 -3.78 10.23 3.16
C SER A 46 -3.53 11.73 3.27
N GLY A 47 -3.17 12.41 2.18
CA GLY A 47 -3.05 13.87 2.19
C GLY A 47 -2.15 14.41 1.07
N ALA A 48 -1.74 15.66 1.25
CA ALA A 48 -0.74 16.32 0.43
C ALA A 48 0.21 17.09 1.35
N VAL A 49 1.47 17.23 0.94
CA VAL A 49 2.43 18.09 1.65
C VAL A 49 2.22 19.53 1.17
N GLU A 50 2.03 20.45 2.12
CA GLU A 50 1.76 21.85 1.81
C GLU A 50 2.98 22.50 1.13
N GLY A 51 2.76 23.14 -0.03
CA GLY A 51 3.82 23.81 -0.80
C GLY A 51 4.64 22.90 -1.72
N GLU A 52 4.38 21.58 -1.74
CA GLU A 52 5.12 20.62 -2.58
C GLU A 52 4.40 20.27 -3.89
N PRO A 53 5.13 19.78 -4.92
CA PRO A 53 4.54 19.25 -6.15
C PRO A 53 3.58 18.09 -5.89
N LEU A 54 2.63 17.87 -6.83
CA LEU A 54 1.66 16.76 -6.75
C LEU A 54 2.29 15.37 -6.58
N ASP A 55 3.53 15.17 -7.01
CA ASP A 55 4.24 13.90 -6.83
C ASP A 55 4.57 13.60 -5.35
N HIS A 56 4.50 14.62 -4.48
CA HIS A 56 4.71 14.54 -3.04
C HIS A 56 3.40 14.34 -2.26
N GLU A 57 2.29 14.07 -2.95
CA GLU A 57 1.06 13.65 -2.28
C GLU A 57 1.32 12.38 -1.44
N LEU A 58 0.63 12.27 -0.29
CA LEU A 58 0.88 11.25 0.71
C LEU A 58 -0.12 10.10 0.60
N ILE A 59 0.37 8.87 0.66
CA ILE A 59 -0.44 7.65 0.77
C ILE A 59 -0.21 6.96 2.10
N ALA A 60 -1.27 6.39 2.65
CA ALA A 60 -1.19 5.46 3.76
C ALA A 60 -1.12 4.04 3.18
N ILE A 61 -0.21 3.22 3.70
CA ILE A 61 -0.01 1.82 3.32
C ILE A 61 -0.05 0.98 4.58
N SER A 62 -0.70 -0.18 4.54
CA SER A 62 -0.65 -1.18 5.59
C SER A 62 -0.47 -2.59 5.04
N VAL A 63 0.14 -3.44 5.86
CA VAL A 63 0.35 -4.86 5.57
C VAL A 63 -0.25 -5.69 6.69
N GLN A 64 -1.12 -6.63 6.36
CA GLN A 64 -1.85 -7.44 7.32
C GLN A 64 -1.58 -8.93 7.09
N ASP A 65 -1.26 -9.64 8.16
CA ASP A 65 -1.24 -11.10 8.18
C ASP A 65 -2.67 -11.60 8.40
N ILE A 66 -3.29 -12.17 7.37
CA ILE A 66 -4.70 -12.61 7.47
C ILE A 66 -4.85 -13.89 8.28
N THR A 67 -3.78 -14.68 8.44
CA THR A 67 -3.83 -15.92 9.21
C THR A 67 -3.79 -15.67 10.71
N LYS A 68 -3.21 -14.53 11.11
CA LYS A 68 -3.06 -14.12 12.51
C LYS A 68 -3.93 -12.92 12.89
N GLU A 69 -4.61 -12.30 11.91
CA GLU A 69 -5.40 -11.09 12.09
C GLU A 69 -4.61 -9.92 12.72
N VAL A 70 -3.32 -9.79 12.35
CA VAL A 70 -2.44 -8.72 12.86
C VAL A 70 -1.94 -7.82 11.74
N THR A 71 -1.81 -6.52 12.03
CA THR A 71 -1.09 -5.59 11.16
C THR A 71 0.40 -5.72 11.41
N VAL A 72 1.15 -6.12 10.38
CA VAL A 72 2.61 -6.27 10.43
C VAL A 72 3.30 -4.92 10.34
N ALA A 73 2.77 -4.03 9.51
CA ALA A 73 3.26 -2.66 9.39
C ALA A 73 2.21 -1.69 8.84
N ALA A 74 2.41 -0.42 9.15
CA ALA A 74 1.69 0.69 8.56
C ALA A 74 2.63 1.89 8.39
N TRP A 75 2.53 2.56 7.24
CA TRP A 75 3.31 3.74 6.90
C TRP A 75 2.44 4.82 6.30
N GLN A 76 2.85 6.07 6.49
CA GLN A 76 2.44 7.19 5.65
C GLN A 76 3.66 7.65 4.86
N ILE A 77 3.57 7.64 3.53
CA ILE A 77 4.70 7.97 2.66
C ILE A 77 4.28 8.87 1.50
N PRO A 78 5.21 9.65 0.92
CA PRO A 78 5.05 10.20 -0.42
C PRO A 78 4.87 9.11 -1.48
N THR A 79 4.05 9.37 -2.49
CA THR A 79 3.74 8.37 -3.53
C THR A 79 4.96 7.88 -4.31
N TYR A 80 5.95 8.74 -4.55
CA TYR A 80 7.18 8.37 -5.25
C TYR A 80 8.02 7.33 -4.51
N LEU A 81 7.76 7.07 -3.21
CA LEU A 81 8.43 6.03 -2.43
C LEU A 81 7.73 4.67 -2.47
N PHE A 82 6.58 4.56 -3.16
CA PHE A 82 5.74 3.36 -3.13
C PHE A 82 6.52 2.08 -3.45
N GLY A 83 7.30 2.05 -4.54
CA GLY A 83 8.09 0.88 -4.92
C GLY A 83 9.13 0.46 -3.88
N ASN A 84 9.79 1.43 -3.23
CA ASN A 84 10.76 1.16 -2.18
C ASN A 84 10.08 0.57 -0.94
N VAL A 85 8.93 1.12 -0.55
CA VAL A 85 8.17 0.64 0.60
C VAL A 85 7.53 -0.72 0.32
N LEU A 86 7.08 -0.99 -0.90
CA LEU A 86 6.61 -2.31 -1.31
C LEU A 86 7.69 -3.38 -1.08
N ARG A 87 8.93 -3.10 -1.50
CA ARG A 87 10.06 -4.01 -1.25
C ARG A 87 10.35 -4.17 0.24
N GLN A 88 10.29 -3.09 1.02
CA GLN A 88 10.47 -3.14 2.47
C GLN A 88 9.37 -3.96 3.16
N ALA A 89 8.12 -3.82 2.71
CA ALA A 89 6.99 -4.62 3.17
C ALA A 89 7.24 -6.12 2.95
N GLN A 90 7.72 -6.51 1.76
CA GLN A 90 8.08 -7.90 1.46
C GLN A 90 9.20 -8.43 2.37
N MET A 91 10.23 -7.62 2.63
CA MET A 91 11.32 -8.00 3.54
C MET A 91 10.84 -8.15 4.98
N LEU A 92 9.97 -7.25 5.43
CA LEU A 92 9.42 -7.30 6.78
C LEU A 92 8.51 -8.51 6.97
N VAL A 93 7.69 -8.84 5.97
CA VAL A 93 6.83 -10.03 5.98
C VAL A 93 7.64 -11.32 6.00
N ALA A 94 8.76 -11.38 5.27
CA ALA A 94 9.69 -12.51 5.35
C ALA A 94 10.18 -12.71 6.81
N ALA A 95 10.67 -11.63 7.44
CA ALA A 95 11.15 -11.68 8.81
C ALA A 95 10.05 -12.02 9.83
N HIS A 96 8.83 -11.49 9.63
CA HIS A 96 7.67 -11.81 10.46
C HIS A 96 7.31 -13.29 10.37
N ARG A 97 7.30 -13.88 9.17
CA ARG A 97 7.04 -15.31 8.99
C ARG A 97 8.10 -16.16 9.69
N ASP A 98 9.38 -15.81 9.55
CA ASP A 98 10.50 -16.53 10.19
C ASP A 98 10.43 -16.44 11.72
N PHE A 99 9.90 -15.36 12.28
CA PHE A 99 9.71 -15.22 13.73
C PHE A 99 8.51 -16.02 14.26
N MET A 100 7.45 -16.12 13.47
CA MET A 100 6.20 -16.77 13.88
C MET A 100 6.19 -18.29 13.65
N SER A 101 7.17 -18.84 12.93
CA SER A 101 7.38 -20.28 12.70
C SER A 101 8.04 -20.96 13.89
#